data_AF-A0A968MN75-F1
#
_entry.id   AF-A0A968MN75-F1
#
_cell.length_a   1.000
_cell.length_b   1.000
_cell.length_c   1.000
_cell.angle_alpha   90.00
_cell.angle_beta   90.00
_cell.angle_gamma   90.00
#
_symmetry.space_group_name_H-M   'P 1'
#
loop_
_entity.id
_entity.type
_entity.pdbx_description
1 polymer ?
#
loop_
_entity_poly.entity_id
_entity_poly.type
_entity_poly.pdbx_seq_one_letter_code
_entity_poly.pdbx_strand_id
1 'polypeptide(L)' 'MAWSSGSVGELNADAPRVVATGGLAPVIASDSSSIHEVDEFLTLDGLRILYEMNASPSS' A
#
# COMPACT_ATOMS: atom_id res chain seq x y z
N MET A 1 -7.18 28.48 -2.23
CA MET A 1 -5.93 28.03 -2.88
C MET A 1 -5.88 26.53 -2.72
N ALA A 2 -6.27 25.82 -3.78
CA ALA A 2 -6.30 24.37 -3.81
C ALA A 2 -4.85 23.86 -3.91
N TRP A 3 -4.48 22.96 -3.01
CA TRP A 3 -3.21 22.26 -3.07
C TRP A 3 -3.21 21.36 -4.31
N SER A 4 -2.53 21.79 -5.37
CA SER A 4 -2.07 20.89 -6.42
C SER A 4 -0.77 20.22 -5.93
N SER A 5 -0.85 19.37 -4.91
CA SER A 5 0.31 18.61 -4.40
C SER A 5 0.29 17.22 -5.02
N GLY A 6 1.14 17.04 -6.04
CA GLY A 6 1.38 15.76 -6.70
C GLY A 6 1.92 14.68 -5.76
N SER A 7 1.85 13.45 -6.26
CA SER A 7 2.23 12.12 -5.72
C SER A 7 1.14 11.26 -5.06
N VAL A 8 0.17 11.81 -4.31
CA VAL A 8 -1.05 11.07 -3.90
C VAL A 8 -2.30 11.60 -4.61
N GLY A 9 -2.29 12.86 -5.04
CA GLY A 9 -3.44 13.53 -5.68
C GLY A 9 -3.74 13.11 -7.12
N GLU A 10 -2.86 12.35 -7.80
CA GLU A 10 -3.12 11.86 -9.17
C GLU A 10 -4.10 10.68 -9.21
N LEU A 11 -4.40 10.06 -8.06
CA LEU A 11 -5.16 8.81 -7.99
C LEU A 11 -6.67 8.98 -8.26
N ASN A 12 -7.14 10.13 -8.74
CA ASN A 12 -8.58 10.44 -8.96
C ASN A 12 -9.47 9.97 -7.80
N ALA A 13 -8.95 10.06 -6.57
CA ALA A 13 -9.61 9.66 -5.35
C ALA A 13 -9.43 10.79 -4.34
N ASP A 14 -10.52 11.22 -3.70
CA ASP A 14 -10.52 12.39 -2.81
C ASP A 14 -9.65 12.19 -1.56
N ALA A 15 -9.45 10.93 -1.12
CA ALA A 15 -8.58 10.58 0.01
C ALA A 15 -8.23 9.08 0.00
N PRO A 16 -7.23 8.64 -0.80
CA PRO A 16 -6.85 7.23 -0.82
C PRO A 16 -6.17 6.83 0.49
N ARG A 17 -6.43 5.59 0.94
CA ARG A 17 -5.66 4.98 2.03
C ARG A 17 -4.30 4.56 1.50
N VAL A 18 -3.24 5.14 2.06
CA VAL A 18 -1.84 4.89 1.68
C VAL A 18 -1.20 3.96 2.69
N VAL A 19 -0.82 2.76 2.25
CA VAL A 19 -0.09 1.76 3.03
C VAL A 19 1.32 1.62 2.44
N ALA A 20 2.34 1.63 3.28
CA ALA A 20 3.74 1.43 2.88
C ALA A 20 4.26 0.08 3.36
N THR A 21 5.20 -0.51 2.61
CA THR A 21 5.90 -1.75 2.98
C THR A 21 7.38 -1.65 2.61
N GLY A 22 8.20 -2.59 3.08
CA GLY A 22 9.65 -2.63 2.83
C GLY A 22 10.49 -2.04 3.96
N GLY A 23 11.80 -2.33 3.96
CA GLY A 23 12.67 -2.10 5.12
C GLY A 23 12.86 -0.64 5.54
N LEU A 24 12.68 0.32 4.63
CA LEU A 24 12.76 1.76 4.94
C LEU A 24 11.39 2.37 5.27
N ALA A 25 10.29 1.63 5.10
CA ALA A 25 8.95 2.16 5.31
C ALA A 25 8.73 2.74 6.71
N PRO A 26 9.19 2.11 7.82
CA PRO A 26 9.04 2.70 9.16
C PRO A 26 9.74 4.06 9.31
N VAL A 27 10.95 4.19 8.73
CA VAL A 27 11.76 5.41 8.80
C VAL A 27 11.14 6.53 7.95
N ILE A 28 10.60 6.20 6.79
CA ILE A 28 9.93 7.19 5.93
C ILE A 28 8.59 7.60 6.55
N ALA A 29 7.85 6.66 7.13
CA ALA A 29 6.55 6.91 7.74
C ALA A 29 6.64 7.83 8.96
N SER A 30 7.73 7.79 9.74
CA SER A 30 7.90 8.70 10.89
C SER A 30 7.94 10.18 10.50
N ASP A 31 8.37 10.47 9.26
CA ASP A 31 8.47 11.83 8.72
C ASP A 31 7.45 12.13 7.60
N SER A 32 6.45 11.27 7.40
CA SER A 32 5.45 11.42 6.33
C SER A 32 4.04 11.54 6.90
N SER A 33 3.35 12.65 6.59
CA SER A 33 1.93 12.83 6.90
C SER A 33 1.00 12.09 5.93
N SER A 34 1.52 11.54 4.84
CA SER A 34 0.72 10.91 3.78
C SER A 34 0.57 9.40 3.95
N ILE A 35 1.45 8.75 4.74
CA ILE A 35 1.40 7.32 5.01
C ILE A 35 0.46 7.06 6.19
N HIS A 36 -0.53 6.20 6.00
CA HIS A 36 -1.52 5.88 7.03
C HIS A 36 -1.14 4.64 7.84
N GLU A 37 -0.40 3.72 7.24
CA GLU A 37 0.00 2.46 7.85
C GLU A 37 1.30 1.93 7.20
N VAL A 38 2.12 1.26 8.01
CA VAL A 38 3.21 0.40 7.54
C VAL A 38 2.84 -1.05 7.78
N ASP A 39 2.82 -1.85 6.71
CA ASP A 39 2.58 -3.29 6.76
C ASP A 39 3.82 -4.02 6.23
N GLU A 40 4.52 -4.72 7.10
CA GLU A 40 5.76 -5.44 6.79
C GLU A 40 5.55 -6.72 5.97
N PHE A 41 4.35 -7.30 5.99
CA PHE A 41 4.04 -8.58 5.35
C PHE A 41 3.15 -8.45 4.11
N LEU A 42 2.73 -7.24 3.75
CA LEU A 42 1.83 -6.95 2.62
C LEU A 42 2.09 -7.78 1.36
N THR A 43 3.36 -7.90 0.93
CA THR A 43 3.71 -8.70 -0.26
C THR A 43 3.56 -10.20 -0.02
N LEU A 44 3.98 -10.70 1.14
CA LEU A 44 3.90 -12.13 1.47
C LEU A 44 2.46 -12.57 1.66
N ASP A 45 1.62 -11.74 2.27
CA ASP A 45 0.19 -11.99 2.38
C ASP A 45 -0.48 -12.03 1.00
N GLY A 46 -0.13 -11.10 0.11
CA GLY A 46 -0.59 -11.14 -1.28
C GLY A 46 -0.20 -12.43 -2.00
N LEU A 47 1.07 -12.86 -1.86
CA LEU A 47 1.56 -14.11 -2.46
C LEU A 47 0.87 -15.34 -1.88
N ARG A 48 0.62 -15.37 -0.56
CA ARG A 48 -0.12 -16.44 0.11
C ARG A 48 -1.55 -16.55 -0.42
N ILE A 49 -2.25 -15.43 -0.53
CA ILE A 49 -3.61 -15.38 -1.11
C ILE A 49 -3.60 -15.91 -2.54
N LEU A 50 -2.66 -15.44 -3.38
CA LEU A 50 -2.55 -15.90 -4.76
C LEU A 50 -2.27 -17.41 -4.85
N TYR A 51 -1.40 -17.93 -3.99
CA TYR A 51 -1.14 -19.36 -3.90
C TYR A 51 -2.41 -20.14 -3.53
N GLU A 52 -3.10 -19.75 -2.46
CA GLU A 52 -4.33 -20.39 -1.98
C GLU A 52 -5.42 -20.41 -3.08
N MET A 53 -5.56 -19.31 -3.84
CA MET A 53 -6.49 -19.21 -4.96
C MET A 53 -6.18 -20.16 -6.13
N ASN A 54 -4.90 -20.46 -6.37
CA ASN A 54 -4.47 -21.28 -7.50
C ASN A 54 -4.11 -22.73 -7.12
N ALA A 55 -4.09 -23.07 -5.82
CA ALA A 55 -3.69 -24.39 -5.34
C ALA A 55 -4.72 -25.50 -5.66
N SER A 56 -5.97 -25.14 -5.98
CA SER A 56 -6.97 -26.10 -6.46
C SER A 56 -7.13 -25.96 -7.98
N PRO A 57 -6.96 -27.04 -8.76
CA PRO A 57 -7.29 -27.00 -10.18
C PRO A 57 -8.80 -26.69 -10.27
N SER A 58 -9.17 -25.64 -11.00
CA SER A 58 -10.55 -25.51 -11.47
C SER A 58 -10.83 -26.71 -12.36
N SER A 59 -11.65 -27.63 -11.88
CA SER A 59 -12.17 -28.81 -12.59
C SER A 59 -12.77 -28.44 -13.94
#